data_AF-A0A3A0DYP6-F1
#
_entry.id   AF-A0A3A0DYP6-F1
#
_cell.length_a   1.000
_cell.length_b   1.000
_cell.length_c   1.000
_cell.angle_alpha   90.00
_cell.angle_beta   90.00
_cell.angle_gamma   90.00
#
_symmetry.space_group_name_H-M   'P 1'
#
loop_
_entity.id
_entity.type
_entity.pdbx_description
1 polymer ?
#
loop_
_entity_poly.entity_id
_entity_poly.type
_entity_poly.pdbx_seq_one_letter_code
_entity_poly.pdbx_strand_id
1 'polypeptide(L)'
;MATDCISRSLATSQQKAAFRRRLVNWYGKHARPLPWRENRDAYRIWLSEVMLQQTTVAMARPYFERFVAAFPTVHDLAAADEQLILRMWEGLGYYRRARSLHAAAKAVSSDHGGVFPRDVASLMRLPGVGRYTAGAVASFAYDTSAPILEVNTLRVLARLAGYRGETASTAGQRFLWRTAEELVPAKGAGRFNYALMELGAVVCKPVQPQCETCPVTAHCAAFQAGLQNEIPRLAARPKPTAVREAAVVVRRNGCVLLRQRGRGERWENMWDFPRFELTSEVPLLVRDELVAKVRQQTGVTIEPGALLKTIKHGVTRFRITLDCYEARPAGGRIRSTAETPVRWTPLAELAKLPLSVSGRQIANTIRLTPRREGAMSKAREGARIDANGEVQNTNLH
;
A
#
# COMPACT_ATOMS: atom_id res chain seq x y z
N MET A 1 11.43 -22.05 31.43
CA MET A 1 10.18 -21.40 30.98
C MET A 1 10.58 -20.14 30.21
N ALA A 2 9.83 -19.70 29.19
CA ALA A 2 10.07 -18.36 28.66
C ALA A 2 9.74 -17.40 29.81
N THR A 3 10.73 -16.64 30.27
CA THR A 3 10.67 -15.74 31.44
C THR A 3 9.53 -14.71 31.35
N ASP A 4 8.99 -14.52 30.15
CA ASP A 4 7.97 -13.52 29.85
C ASP A 4 6.52 -14.06 29.83
N CYS A 5 6.28 -15.34 30.15
CA CYS A 5 4.93 -15.92 30.16
C CYS A 5 4.37 -16.05 31.59
N ILE A 6 3.12 -15.63 31.77
CA ILE A 6 2.42 -15.73 33.07
C ILE A 6 2.06 -17.19 33.40
N SER A 7 1.64 -17.97 32.41
CA SER A 7 1.25 -19.38 32.59
C SER A 7 1.18 -20.09 31.22
N ARG A 8 1.39 -21.42 31.20
CA ARG A 8 1.07 -22.23 30.03
C ARG A 8 -0.43 -22.53 30.01
N SER A 9 -1.21 -21.59 29.49
CA SER A 9 -2.56 -21.95 29.03
C SER A 9 -2.47 -22.98 27.90
N LEU A 10 -3.42 -23.93 27.85
CA LEU A 10 -3.50 -24.99 26.83
C LEU A 10 -2.31 -25.99 26.86
N ALA A 11 -1.90 -26.40 28.05
CA ALA A 11 -0.78 -27.33 28.25
C ALA A 11 -1.07 -28.77 27.77
N THR A 12 -2.32 -29.23 27.85
CA THR A 12 -2.69 -30.62 27.50
C THR A 12 -3.36 -30.74 26.14
N SER A 13 -3.25 -31.91 25.51
CA SER A 13 -3.95 -32.23 24.25
C SER A 13 -5.47 -32.07 24.37
N GLN A 14 -6.04 -32.40 25.52
CA GLN A 14 -7.48 -32.24 25.79
C GLN A 14 -7.90 -30.77 25.83
N GLN A 15 -7.10 -29.91 26.49
CA GLN A 15 -7.34 -28.46 26.51
C GLN A 15 -7.24 -27.86 25.10
N LYS A 16 -6.22 -28.25 24.34
CA LYS A 16 -6.05 -27.81 22.93
C LYS A 16 -7.24 -28.24 22.06
N ALA A 17 -7.72 -29.48 22.21
CA ALA A 17 -8.89 -29.98 21.49
C ALA A 17 -10.17 -29.22 21.86
N ALA A 18 -10.39 -28.96 23.16
CA ALA A 18 -11.54 -28.19 23.63
C ALA A 18 -11.52 -26.74 23.10
N PHE A 19 -10.35 -26.09 23.12
CA PHE A 19 -10.13 -24.76 22.56
C PHE A 19 -10.48 -24.71 21.06
N ARG A 20 -9.89 -25.62 20.26
CA ARG A 20 -10.14 -25.73 18.82
C ARG A 20 -11.64 -25.87 18.53
N ARG A 21 -12.32 -26.78 19.23
CA ARG A 21 -13.76 -27.03 19.07
C ARG A 21 -14.60 -25.79 19.38
N ARG A 22 -14.35 -25.13 20.52
CA ARG A 22 -15.08 -23.90 20.90
C ARG A 22 -14.90 -22.80 19.85
N LEU A 23 -13.65 -22.57 19.42
CA LEU A 23 -13.31 -21.55 18.43
C LEU A 23 -13.97 -21.80 17.07
N VAL A 24 -13.87 -23.03 16.55
CA VAL A 24 -14.42 -23.41 15.24
C VAL A 24 -15.96 -23.41 15.24
N ASN A 25 -16.59 -23.82 16.34
CA ASN A 25 -18.05 -23.79 16.50
C ASN A 25 -18.56 -22.34 16.55
N TRP A 26 -17.89 -21.47 17.29
CA TRP A 26 -18.20 -20.04 17.30
C TRP A 26 -18.06 -19.45 15.88
N TYR A 27 -16.96 -19.73 15.19
CA TYR A 27 -16.76 -19.24 13.83
C TYR A 27 -17.87 -19.68 12.87
N GLY A 28 -18.35 -20.93 12.99
CA GLY A 28 -19.47 -21.43 12.17
C GLY A 28 -20.76 -20.62 12.31
N LYS A 29 -20.95 -19.89 13.41
CA LYS A 29 -22.15 -19.07 13.67
C LYS A 29 -21.92 -17.57 13.43
N HIS A 30 -20.66 -17.12 13.47
CA HIS A 30 -20.31 -15.69 13.51
C HIS A 30 -19.40 -15.23 12.37
N ALA A 31 -19.01 -16.10 11.44
CA ALA A 31 -18.15 -15.75 10.32
C ALA A 31 -18.79 -14.66 9.45
N ARG A 32 -18.05 -13.57 9.19
CA ARG A 32 -18.49 -12.57 8.22
C ARG A 32 -18.42 -13.15 6.79
N PRO A 33 -19.43 -12.86 5.94
CA PRO A 33 -19.41 -13.24 4.53
C PRO A 33 -18.38 -12.37 3.78
N LEU A 34 -17.27 -12.98 3.36
CA LEU A 34 -16.21 -12.32 2.61
C LEU A 34 -16.02 -13.03 1.25
N PRO A 35 -15.83 -12.31 0.13
CA PRO A 35 -15.86 -12.92 -1.21
C PRO A 35 -14.72 -13.92 -1.46
N TRP A 36 -13.62 -13.77 -0.72
CA TRP A 36 -12.48 -14.67 -0.75
C TRP A 36 -12.61 -15.88 0.19
N ARG A 37 -13.72 -16.01 0.92
CA ARG A 37 -14.04 -17.17 1.77
C ARG A 37 -15.13 -18.06 1.17
N GLU A 38 -15.70 -17.69 0.03
CA GLU A 38 -16.82 -18.40 -0.62
C GLU A 38 -16.41 -19.77 -1.15
N ASN A 39 -15.14 -19.94 -1.53
CA ASN A 39 -14.59 -21.20 -2.03
C ASN A 39 -13.13 -21.36 -1.58
N ARG A 40 -12.52 -22.48 -1.97
CA ARG A 40 -11.13 -22.84 -1.62
C ARG A 40 -10.13 -22.59 -2.74
N ASP A 41 -10.46 -21.70 -3.68
CA ASP A 41 -9.57 -21.37 -4.78
C ASP A 41 -8.32 -20.65 -4.27
N ALA A 42 -7.16 -21.29 -4.46
CA ALA A 42 -5.87 -20.79 -4.01
C ALA A 42 -5.50 -19.44 -4.64
N TYR A 43 -5.88 -19.19 -5.90
CA TYR A 43 -5.60 -17.92 -6.57
C TYR A 43 -6.37 -16.77 -5.90
N ARG A 44 -7.68 -16.94 -5.69
CA ARG A 44 -8.53 -15.96 -5.02
C ARG A 44 -8.11 -15.72 -3.57
N ILE A 45 -7.81 -16.80 -2.84
CA ILE A 45 -7.31 -16.71 -1.47
C ILE A 45 -6.00 -15.90 -1.45
N TRP A 46 -4.99 -16.30 -2.23
CA TRP A 46 -3.70 -15.62 -2.29
C TRP A 46 -3.85 -14.13 -2.66
N LEU A 47 -4.65 -13.81 -3.68
CA LEU A 47 -4.92 -12.44 -4.11
C LEU A 47 -5.49 -11.61 -2.94
N SER A 48 -6.47 -12.16 -2.22
CA SER A 48 -7.07 -11.47 -1.07
C SER A 48 -6.07 -11.26 0.07
N GLU A 49 -5.23 -12.25 0.36
CA GLU A 49 -4.22 -12.17 1.41
C GLU A 49 -3.15 -11.12 1.10
N VAL A 50 -2.74 -10.98 -0.17
CA VAL A 50 -1.84 -9.89 -0.58
C VAL A 50 -2.52 -8.53 -0.46
N MET A 51 -3.79 -8.41 -0.84
CA MET A 51 -4.55 -7.15 -0.72
C MET A 51 -4.77 -6.72 0.73
N LEU A 52 -5.00 -7.66 1.64
CA LEU A 52 -5.27 -7.39 3.07
C LEU A 52 -4.02 -7.02 3.88
N GLN A 53 -2.82 -7.17 3.32
CA GLN A 53 -1.60 -6.69 3.95
C GLN A 53 -1.68 -5.18 4.20
N GLN A 54 -1.73 -4.79 5.48
CA GLN A 54 -1.83 -3.39 5.91
C GLN A 54 -3.02 -2.63 5.29
N THR A 55 -4.10 -3.34 4.94
CA THR A 55 -5.30 -2.76 4.33
C THR A 55 -6.53 -3.32 5.02
N THR A 56 -7.55 -2.49 5.25
CA THR A 56 -8.79 -2.96 5.89
C THR A 56 -9.62 -3.82 4.94
N VAL A 57 -10.46 -4.69 5.49
CA VAL A 57 -11.41 -5.50 4.71
C VAL A 57 -12.33 -4.63 3.86
N ALA A 58 -12.83 -3.53 4.41
CA ALA A 58 -13.71 -2.60 3.71
C ALA A 58 -13.04 -1.97 2.48
N MET A 59 -11.75 -1.61 2.59
CA MET A 59 -10.99 -1.06 1.47
C MET A 59 -10.62 -2.14 0.45
N ALA A 60 -10.23 -3.34 0.90
CA ALA A 60 -9.77 -4.41 0.02
C ALA A 60 -10.90 -5.03 -0.83
N ARG A 61 -12.13 -5.13 -0.29
CA ARG A 61 -13.26 -5.78 -0.97
C ARG A 61 -13.53 -5.28 -2.41
N PRO A 62 -13.76 -3.98 -2.66
CA PRO A 62 -14.04 -3.52 -4.01
C PRO A 62 -12.83 -3.68 -4.96
N TYR A 63 -11.60 -3.73 -4.44
CA TYR A 63 -10.43 -4.03 -5.26
C TYR A 63 -10.37 -5.50 -5.63
N PHE A 64 -10.61 -6.39 -4.67
CA PHE A 64 -10.65 -7.83 -4.91
C PHE A 64 -11.67 -8.18 -6.00
N GLU A 65 -12.90 -7.68 -5.89
CA GLU A 65 -13.97 -7.95 -6.85
C GLU A 65 -13.61 -7.50 -8.27
N ARG A 66 -13.04 -6.29 -8.43
CA ARG A 66 -12.59 -5.80 -9.74
C ARG A 66 -11.41 -6.58 -10.30
N PHE A 67 -10.45 -6.99 -9.46
CA PHE A 67 -9.30 -7.78 -9.90
C PHE A 67 -9.71 -9.17 -10.36
N VAL A 68 -10.59 -9.84 -9.61
CA VAL A 68 -11.13 -11.15 -10.00
C VAL A 68 -11.94 -11.04 -11.29
N ALA A 69 -12.70 -9.97 -11.48
CA ALA A 69 -13.45 -9.77 -12.71
C ALA A 69 -12.54 -9.54 -13.94
N ALA A 70 -11.45 -8.77 -13.78
CA ALA A 70 -10.52 -8.49 -14.87
C ALA A 70 -9.51 -9.62 -15.13
N PHE A 71 -9.13 -10.35 -14.09
CA PHE A 71 -8.16 -11.45 -14.12
C PHE A 71 -8.75 -12.68 -13.42
N PRO A 72 -9.65 -13.42 -14.10
CA PRO A 72 -10.33 -14.57 -13.50
C PRO A 72 -9.38 -15.67 -13.06
N THR A 73 -8.25 -15.85 -13.75
CA THR A 73 -7.22 -16.84 -13.43
C THR A 73 -5.86 -16.20 -13.15
N VAL A 74 -4.96 -16.97 -12.54
CA VAL A 74 -3.57 -16.55 -12.36
C VAL A 74 -2.83 -16.34 -13.69
N HIS A 75 -3.23 -17.06 -14.75
CA HIS A 75 -2.67 -16.87 -16.10
C HIS A 75 -3.05 -15.51 -16.68
N ASP A 76 -4.30 -15.09 -16.52
CA ASP A 76 -4.76 -13.76 -16.95
C ASP A 76 -3.99 -12.66 -16.23
N LEU A 77 -3.79 -12.82 -14.91
CA LEU A 77 -3.01 -11.89 -14.11
C LEU A 77 -1.53 -11.87 -14.54
N ALA A 78 -0.95 -13.03 -14.84
CA ALA A 78 0.45 -13.15 -15.27
C ALA A 78 0.70 -12.49 -16.63
N ALA A 79 -0.24 -12.65 -17.58
CA ALA A 79 -0.16 -12.11 -18.93
C ALA A 79 -0.44 -10.60 -19.02
N ALA A 80 -1.10 -10.03 -18.01
CA ALA A 80 -1.44 -8.61 -17.98
C ALA A 80 -0.20 -7.69 -18.00
N ASP A 81 -0.37 -6.49 -18.56
CA ASP A 81 0.65 -5.44 -18.51
C ASP A 81 0.80 -4.88 -17.08
N GLU A 82 2.03 -4.64 -16.63
CA GLU A 82 2.29 -4.15 -15.27
C GLU A 82 1.65 -2.78 -15.01
N GLN A 83 1.56 -1.90 -16.02
CA GLN A 83 0.91 -0.60 -15.85
C GLN A 83 -0.59 -0.73 -15.59
N LEU A 84 -1.25 -1.71 -16.22
CA LEU A 84 -2.65 -2.01 -15.93
C LEU A 84 -2.82 -2.51 -14.48
N ILE A 85 -1.95 -3.41 -14.02
CA ILE A 85 -1.96 -3.89 -12.63
C ILE A 85 -1.78 -2.74 -11.65
N LEU A 86 -0.77 -1.90 -11.86
CA LEU A 86 -0.51 -0.72 -11.01
C LEU A 86 -1.69 0.25 -11.03
N ARG A 87 -2.35 0.42 -12.18
CA ARG A 87 -3.50 1.31 -12.33
C ARG A 87 -4.71 0.79 -11.58
N MET A 88 -4.98 -0.51 -11.64
CA MET A 88 -6.06 -1.15 -10.89
C MET A 88 -5.77 -1.18 -9.38
N TRP A 89 -4.49 -1.25 -8.99
CA TRP A 89 -4.05 -1.19 -7.59
C TRP A 89 -4.02 0.23 -7.01
N GLU A 90 -4.15 1.26 -7.87
CA GLU A 90 -4.09 2.66 -7.46
C GLU A 90 -5.06 2.97 -6.32
N GLY A 91 -4.52 3.53 -5.23
CA GLY A 91 -5.26 3.86 -4.00
C GLY A 91 -5.18 2.79 -2.90
N LEU A 92 -4.80 1.56 -3.20
CA LEU A 92 -4.66 0.50 -2.18
C LEU A 92 -3.36 0.62 -1.35
N GLY A 93 -2.40 1.41 -1.84
CA GLY A 93 -1.13 1.66 -1.17
C GLY A 93 -0.13 0.49 -1.20
N TYR A 94 1.11 0.74 -0.77
CA TYR A 94 2.20 -0.24 -0.78
C TYR A 94 2.36 -0.95 -2.14
N TYR A 95 2.58 -0.18 -3.22
CA TYR A 95 2.63 -0.66 -4.61
C TYR A 95 3.66 -1.75 -4.91
N ARG A 96 4.67 -1.91 -4.05
CA ARG A 96 5.55 -3.09 -4.11
C ARG A 96 4.76 -4.40 -4.04
N ARG A 97 3.63 -4.44 -3.31
CA ARG A 97 2.74 -5.60 -3.27
C ARG A 97 2.15 -5.93 -4.63
N ALA A 98 1.71 -4.93 -5.40
CA ALA A 98 1.17 -5.14 -6.74
C ALA A 98 2.21 -5.75 -7.70
N ARG A 99 3.45 -5.25 -7.62
CA ARG A 99 4.56 -5.76 -8.44
C ARG A 99 5.00 -7.15 -8.01
N SER A 100 5.11 -7.40 -6.70
CA SER A 100 5.36 -8.74 -6.17
C SER A 100 4.25 -9.73 -6.53
N LEU A 101 2.99 -9.31 -6.45
CA LEU A 101 1.83 -10.09 -6.87
C LEU A 101 1.97 -10.48 -8.35
N HIS A 102 2.24 -9.53 -9.24
CA HIS A 102 2.40 -9.81 -10.66
C HIS A 102 3.57 -10.75 -10.96
N ALA A 103 4.73 -10.53 -10.31
CA ALA A 103 5.88 -11.41 -10.43
C ALA A 103 5.59 -12.84 -9.93
N ALA A 104 4.85 -12.98 -8.82
CA ALA A 104 4.42 -14.29 -8.33
C ALA A 104 3.35 -14.93 -9.20
N ALA A 105 2.44 -14.17 -9.80
CA ALA A 105 1.49 -14.70 -10.78
C ALA A 105 2.23 -15.29 -11.99
N LYS A 106 3.25 -14.58 -12.49
CA LYS A 106 4.13 -15.09 -13.56
C LYS A 106 4.83 -16.38 -13.15
N ALA A 107 5.46 -16.43 -11.98
CA ALA A 107 6.12 -17.63 -11.48
C ALA A 107 5.14 -18.81 -11.31
N VAL A 108 3.93 -18.60 -10.78
CA VAL A 108 2.92 -19.67 -10.67
C VAL A 108 2.46 -20.14 -12.05
N SER A 109 2.25 -19.21 -12.99
CA SER A 109 1.86 -19.53 -14.36
C SER A 109 2.93 -20.34 -15.08
N SER A 110 4.21 -19.93 -15.03
CA SER A 110 5.30 -20.58 -15.75
C SER A 110 5.82 -21.83 -15.06
N ASP A 111 6.15 -21.73 -13.76
CA ASP A 111 6.94 -22.73 -13.06
C ASP A 111 6.05 -23.82 -12.43
N HIS A 112 4.75 -23.52 -12.27
CA HIS A 112 3.77 -24.39 -11.62
C HIS A 112 2.51 -24.66 -12.46
N GLY A 113 2.51 -24.27 -13.74
CA GLY A 113 1.39 -24.53 -14.66
C GLY A 113 0.05 -23.94 -14.20
N GLY A 114 0.08 -22.81 -13.49
CA GLY A 114 -1.11 -22.14 -12.95
C GLY A 114 -1.63 -22.71 -11.63
N VAL A 115 -0.99 -23.74 -11.07
CA VAL A 115 -1.42 -24.37 -9.82
C VAL A 115 -0.54 -23.90 -8.67
N PHE A 116 -1.14 -23.30 -7.64
CA PHE A 116 -0.39 -22.90 -6.45
C PHE A 116 0.18 -24.14 -5.72
N PRO A 117 1.44 -24.09 -5.25
CA PRO A 117 1.99 -25.16 -4.43
C PRO A 117 1.20 -25.39 -3.15
N ARG A 118 1.15 -26.63 -2.66
CA ARG A 118 0.39 -27.01 -1.45
C ARG A 118 1.20 -26.89 -0.16
N ASP A 119 2.53 -26.92 -0.27
CA ASP A 119 3.44 -26.86 0.86
C ASP A 119 3.96 -25.43 1.09
N VAL A 120 4.20 -25.12 2.37
CA VAL A 120 4.60 -23.77 2.80
C VAL A 120 5.96 -23.37 2.23
N ALA A 121 6.90 -24.32 2.14
CA ALA A 121 8.26 -24.02 1.69
C ALA A 121 8.28 -23.59 0.21
N SER A 122 7.50 -24.25 -0.64
CA SER A 122 7.34 -23.89 -2.05
C SER A 122 6.61 -22.57 -2.23
N LEU A 123 5.52 -22.34 -1.48
CA LEU A 123 4.82 -21.06 -1.50
C LEU A 123 5.73 -19.89 -1.10
N MET A 124 6.60 -20.07 -0.12
CA MET A 124 7.55 -19.04 0.34
C MET A 124 8.63 -18.68 -0.69
N ARG A 125 8.85 -19.50 -1.74
CA ARG A 125 9.76 -19.15 -2.83
C ARG A 125 9.14 -18.16 -3.82
N LEU A 126 7.81 -17.98 -3.78
CA LEU A 126 7.13 -17.03 -4.66
C LEU A 126 7.43 -15.57 -4.26
N PRO A 127 7.64 -14.68 -5.23
CA PRO A 127 7.87 -13.25 -4.98
C PRO A 127 6.84 -12.61 -4.04
N GLY A 128 7.33 -12.04 -2.93
CA GLY A 128 6.48 -11.34 -1.94
C GLY A 128 5.59 -12.24 -1.07
N VAL A 129 5.73 -13.56 -1.16
CA VAL A 129 5.02 -14.51 -0.29
C VAL A 129 5.87 -14.82 0.94
N GLY A 130 5.50 -14.21 2.06
CA GLY A 130 6.12 -14.51 3.36
C GLY A 130 5.48 -15.73 4.05
N ARG A 131 6.06 -16.11 5.19
CA ARG A 131 5.60 -17.25 6.02
C ARG A 131 4.11 -17.23 6.34
N TYR A 132 3.57 -16.05 6.68
CA TYR A 132 2.13 -15.86 6.91
C TYR A 132 1.31 -16.22 5.66
N THR A 133 1.57 -15.56 4.53
CA THR A 133 0.81 -15.75 3.29
C THR A 133 0.91 -17.19 2.79
N ALA A 134 2.08 -17.80 2.89
CA ALA A 134 2.27 -19.22 2.55
C ALA A 134 1.42 -20.14 3.44
N GLY A 135 1.43 -19.92 4.77
CA GLY A 135 0.58 -20.69 5.70
C GLY A 135 -0.92 -20.46 5.46
N ALA A 136 -1.31 -19.23 5.11
CA ALA A 136 -2.68 -18.88 4.78
C ALA A 136 -3.16 -19.62 3.52
N VAL A 137 -2.43 -19.53 2.41
CA VAL A 137 -2.78 -20.24 1.16
C VAL A 137 -2.80 -21.75 1.39
N ALA A 138 -1.76 -22.31 2.01
CA ALA A 138 -1.65 -23.75 2.28
C ALA A 138 -2.83 -24.28 3.13
N SER A 139 -3.17 -23.58 4.21
CA SER A 139 -4.25 -24.01 5.11
C SER A 139 -5.64 -23.73 4.54
N PHE A 140 -5.89 -22.55 3.98
CA PHE A 140 -7.21 -22.18 3.48
C PHE A 140 -7.60 -22.97 2.23
N ALA A 141 -6.70 -23.06 1.24
CA ALA A 141 -6.99 -23.74 -0.02
C ALA A 141 -6.88 -25.27 0.10
N TYR A 142 -5.83 -25.76 0.77
CA TYR A 142 -5.47 -27.19 0.73
C TYR A 142 -5.66 -27.93 2.06
N ASP A 143 -6.04 -27.24 3.13
CA ASP A 143 -6.15 -27.79 4.50
C ASP A 143 -4.84 -28.35 5.04
N THR A 144 -3.70 -27.94 4.46
CA THR A 144 -2.39 -28.24 5.01
C THR A 144 -2.33 -27.70 6.44
N SER A 145 -1.84 -28.52 7.38
CA SER A 145 -1.65 -28.16 8.79
C SER A 145 -0.53 -27.12 8.95
N ALA A 146 -0.75 -25.92 8.44
CA ALA A 146 0.17 -24.80 8.44
C ALA A 146 -0.36 -23.71 9.37
N PRO A 147 0.43 -23.24 10.34
CA PRO A 147 0.04 -22.14 11.20
C PRO A 147 0.07 -20.81 10.44
N ILE A 148 -0.70 -19.84 10.93
CA ILE A 148 -0.60 -18.43 10.51
C ILE A 148 -0.28 -17.55 11.71
N LEU A 149 0.40 -16.43 11.43
CA LEU A 149 0.64 -15.38 12.41
C LEU A 149 0.61 -14.02 11.70
N GLU A 150 -0.51 -13.32 11.82
CA GLU A 150 -0.69 -11.91 11.45
C GLU A 150 -1.15 -11.09 12.66
N VAL A 151 -1.38 -9.80 12.50
CA VAL A 151 -1.60 -8.87 13.64
C VAL A 151 -2.76 -9.28 14.56
N ASN A 152 -3.83 -9.88 14.05
CA ASN A 152 -4.97 -10.32 14.86
C ASN A 152 -4.67 -11.62 15.60
N THR A 153 -4.23 -12.65 14.90
CA THR A 153 -3.83 -13.95 15.46
C THR A 153 -2.65 -13.81 16.43
N LEU A 154 -1.67 -12.95 16.13
CA LEU A 154 -0.58 -12.60 17.05
C LEU A 154 -1.09 -12.05 18.36
N ARG A 155 -2.02 -11.09 18.33
CA ARG A 155 -2.62 -10.52 19.53
C ARG A 155 -3.40 -11.57 20.32
N VAL A 156 -4.19 -12.39 19.64
CA VAL A 156 -4.94 -13.49 20.28
C VAL A 156 -3.99 -14.45 20.96
N LEU A 157 -2.95 -14.93 20.27
CA LEU A 157 -1.98 -15.89 20.79
C LEU A 157 -1.15 -15.31 21.93
N ALA A 158 -0.72 -14.05 21.84
CA ALA A 158 -0.02 -13.38 22.92
C ALA A 158 -0.89 -13.29 24.20
N ARG A 159 -2.18 -12.95 24.06
CA ARG A 159 -3.12 -12.89 25.20
C ARG A 159 -3.45 -14.28 25.75
N LEU A 160 -3.66 -15.28 24.90
CA LEU A 160 -3.89 -16.66 25.32
C LEU A 160 -2.72 -17.21 26.13
N ALA A 161 -1.49 -16.96 25.67
CA ALA A 161 -0.26 -17.39 26.33
C ALA A 161 0.16 -16.49 27.50
N GLY A 162 -0.44 -15.31 27.66
CA GLY A 162 0.00 -14.33 28.65
C GLY A 162 1.44 -13.85 28.42
N TYR A 163 1.83 -13.67 27.15
CA TYR A 163 3.19 -13.28 26.77
C TYR A 163 3.41 -11.77 26.95
N ARG A 164 4.29 -11.40 27.89
CA ARG A 164 4.59 -10.00 28.27
C ARG A 164 5.78 -9.39 27.52
N GLY A 165 6.54 -10.21 26.80
CA GLY A 165 7.67 -9.76 26.01
C GLY A 165 7.24 -8.97 24.78
N GLU A 166 8.18 -8.24 24.18
CA GLU A 166 7.93 -7.50 22.95
C GLU A 166 7.71 -8.45 21.78
N THR A 167 6.52 -8.38 21.19
CA THR A 167 6.11 -9.31 20.12
C THR A 167 6.90 -9.15 18.81
N ALA A 168 7.50 -7.99 18.58
CA ALA A 168 8.36 -7.73 17.41
C ALA A 168 9.80 -8.22 17.59
N SER A 169 10.21 -8.59 18.82
CA SER A 169 11.55 -9.14 19.06
C SER A 169 11.71 -10.52 18.42
N THR A 170 12.96 -10.91 18.12
CA THR A 170 13.28 -12.25 17.61
C THR A 170 12.75 -13.36 18.53
N ALA A 171 12.88 -13.17 19.85
CA ALA A 171 12.37 -14.11 20.85
C ALA A 171 10.84 -14.18 20.84
N GLY A 172 10.16 -13.03 20.79
CA GLY A 172 8.70 -12.95 20.72
C GLY A 172 8.12 -13.57 19.47
N GLN A 173 8.70 -13.28 18.30
CA GLN A 173 8.31 -13.92 17.04
C GLN A 173 8.48 -15.43 17.10
N ARG A 174 9.64 -15.93 17.57
CA ARG A 174 9.90 -17.37 17.71
C ARG A 174 8.86 -18.04 18.63
N PHE A 175 8.58 -17.42 19.78
CA PHE A 175 7.61 -17.93 20.74
C PHE A 175 6.19 -18.01 20.15
N LEU A 176 5.73 -16.93 19.50
CA LEU A 176 4.37 -16.85 18.96
C LEU A 176 4.16 -17.78 17.76
N TRP A 177 5.15 -17.91 16.88
CA TRP A 177 5.10 -18.89 15.80
C TRP A 177 5.01 -20.33 16.33
N ARG A 178 5.83 -20.68 17.33
CA ARG A 178 5.75 -21.98 17.99
C ARG A 178 4.38 -22.21 18.64
N THR A 179 3.82 -21.18 19.28
CA THR A 179 2.47 -21.25 19.86
C THR A 179 1.41 -21.53 18.79
N ALA A 180 1.53 -20.90 17.61
CA ALA A 180 0.64 -21.16 16.49
C ALA A 180 0.80 -22.60 15.94
N GLU A 181 2.03 -23.09 15.80
CA GLU A 181 2.35 -24.46 15.38
C GLU A 181 1.76 -25.51 16.33
N GLU A 182 1.84 -25.27 17.64
CA GLU A 182 1.30 -26.19 18.64
C GLU A 182 -0.23 -26.22 18.68
N LEU A 183 -0.90 -25.18 18.18
CA LEU A 183 -2.35 -25.03 18.22
C LEU A 183 -3.04 -25.37 16.91
N VAL A 184 -2.39 -25.23 15.74
CA VAL A 184 -3.00 -25.63 14.47
C VAL A 184 -3.34 -27.14 14.48
N PRO A 185 -4.56 -27.55 14.09
CA PRO A 185 -4.92 -28.96 14.05
C PRO A 185 -4.41 -29.64 12.77
N ALA A 186 -4.17 -30.95 12.83
CA ALA A 186 -3.76 -31.75 11.67
C ALA A 186 -4.81 -31.80 10.54
N LYS A 187 -6.10 -31.60 10.88
CA LYS A 187 -7.24 -31.53 9.95
C LYS A 187 -8.10 -30.31 10.30
N GLY A 188 -8.68 -29.66 9.29
CA GLY A 188 -9.47 -28.44 9.46
C GLY A 188 -8.63 -27.22 9.82
N ALA A 189 -7.35 -27.21 9.44
CA ALA A 189 -6.41 -26.12 9.70
C ALA A 189 -6.90 -24.80 9.09
N GLY A 190 -7.46 -24.84 7.88
CA GLY A 190 -7.97 -23.63 7.23
C GLY A 190 -9.11 -22.98 8.02
N ARG A 191 -10.09 -23.79 8.45
CA ARG A 191 -11.22 -23.31 9.26
C ARG A 191 -10.77 -22.81 10.64
N PHE A 192 -9.81 -23.50 11.26
CA PHE A 192 -9.21 -23.06 12.52
C PHE A 192 -8.51 -21.70 12.39
N ASN A 193 -7.68 -21.53 11.37
CA ASN A 193 -6.94 -20.30 11.11
C ASN A 193 -7.88 -19.13 10.79
N TYR A 194 -8.93 -19.35 9.99
CA TYR A 194 -9.96 -18.33 9.78
C TYR A 194 -10.67 -17.97 11.07
N ALA A 195 -11.01 -18.95 11.90
CA ALA A 195 -11.66 -18.72 13.19
C ALA A 195 -10.78 -17.89 14.15
N LEU A 196 -9.48 -18.19 14.21
CA LEU A 196 -8.52 -17.46 15.03
C LEU A 196 -8.36 -16.00 14.56
N MET A 197 -8.26 -15.80 13.25
CA MET A 197 -8.19 -14.47 12.65
C MET A 197 -9.48 -13.68 12.88
N GLU A 198 -10.64 -14.32 12.71
CA GLU A 198 -11.96 -13.71 12.93
C GLU A 198 -12.13 -13.30 14.40
N LEU A 199 -11.75 -14.16 15.35
CA LEU A 199 -11.79 -13.86 16.77
C LEU A 199 -10.98 -12.60 17.09
N GLY A 200 -9.76 -12.51 16.57
CA GLY A 200 -8.92 -11.33 16.74
C GLY A 200 -9.53 -10.08 16.12
N ALA A 201 -10.17 -10.21 14.95
CA ALA A 201 -10.76 -9.08 14.25
C ALA A 201 -12.01 -8.50 14.94
N VAL A 202 -12.90 -9.35 15.49
CA VAL A 202 -14.23 -8.90 15.92
C VAL A 202 -14.47 -8.98 17.43
N VAL A 203 -13.72 -9.80 18.18
CA VAL A 203 -13.91 -9.99 19.64
C VAL A 203 -12.68 -9.53 20.40
N CYS A 204 -11.52 -10.14 20.15
CA CYS A 204 -10.27 -9.87 20.83
C CYS A 204 -9.59 -8.64 20.20
N LYS A 205 -10.26 -7.49 20.26
CA LYS A 205 -9.84 -6.22 19.65
C LYS A 205 -8.61 -5.61 20.33
N PRO A 206 -7.83 -4.75 19.65
CA PRO A 206 -6.66 -4.11 20.26
C PRO A 206 -6.99 -3.33 21.54
N VAL A 207 -8.07 -2.54 21.50
CA VAL A 207 -8.59 -1.75 22.62
C VAL A 207 -9.94 -2.32 23.02
N GLN A 208 -10.20 -2.44 24.32
CA GLN A 208 -11.48 -2.93 24.88
C GLN A 208 -11.94 -4.26 24.25
N PRO A 209 -11.18 -5.36 24.40
CA PRO A 209 -11.60 -6.66 23.91
C PRO A 209 -12.89 -7.14 24.60
N GLN A 210 -13.78 -7.79 23.85
CA GLN A 210 -15.06 -8.30 24.34
C GLN A 210 -14.87 -9.66 25.02
N CYS A 211 -14.18 -9.67 26.16
CA CYS A 211 -13.79 -10.91 26.85
C CYS A 211 -14.99 -11.69 27.41
N GLU A 212 -16.06 -11.01 27.83
CA GLU A 212 -17.27 -11.64 28.37
C GLU A 212 -17.95 -12.55 27.35
N THR A 213 -17.95 -12.15 26.07
CA THR A 213 -18.57 -12.90 24.98
C THR A 213 -17.56 -13.75 24.18
N CYS A 214 -16.30 -13.79 24.61
CA CYS A 214 -15.26 -14.52 23.88
C CYS A 214 -15.40 -16.05 24.11
N PRO A 215 -15.43 -16.86 23.04
CA PRO A 215 -15.71 -18.31 23.13
C PRO A 215 -14.61 -19.11 23.84
N VAL A 216 -13.44 -18.51 24.04
CA VAL A 216 -12.22 -19.14 24.55
C VAL A 216 -11.65 -18.44 25.79
N THR A 217 -12.44 -17.60 26.46
CA THR A 217 -12.02 -16.83 27.65
C THR A 217 -11.52 -17.72 28.79
N ALA A 218 -12.12 -18.88 28.98
CA ALA A 218 -11.68 -19.88 29.95
C ALA A 218 -10.23 -20.38 29.72
N HIS A 219 -9.67 -20.16 28.53
CA HIS A 219 -8.31 -20.52 28.15
C HIS A 219 -7.39 -19.29 28.02
N CYS A 220 -7.81 -18.09 28.41
CA CYS A 220 -7.03 -16.88 28.16
C CYS A 220 -6.22 -16.46 29.41
N ALA A 221 -4.91 -16.71 29.42
CA ALA A 221 -4.06 -16.35 30.55
C ALA A 221 -4.06 -14.84 30.83
N ALA A 222 -4.07 -14.00 29.80
CA ALA A 222 -4.15 -12.55 29.98
C ALA A 222 -5.46 -12.11 30.63
N PHE A 223 -6.59 -12.75 30.30
CA PHE A 223 -7.88 -12.43 30.94
C PHE A 223 -7.89 -12.84 32.42
N GLN A 224 -7.40 -14.04 32.74
CA GLN A 224 -7.32 -14.51 34.13
C GLN A 224 -6.41 -13.62 35.00
N ALA A 225 -5.42 -12.98 34.39
CA ALA A 225 -4.53 -12.03 35.06
C ALA A 225 -4.98 -10.56 34.97
N GLY A 226 -6.07 -10.24 34.26
CA GLY A 226 -6.51 -8.86 34.04
C GLY A 226 -5.63 -8.02 33.08
N LEU A 227 -4.74 -8.64 32.31
CA LEU A 227 -3.70 -8.00 31.49
C LEU A 227 -4.04 -7.91 29.98
N GLN A 228 -5.28 -8.18 29.59
CA GLN A 228 -5.70 -8.17 28.18
C GLN A 228 -5.52 -6.81 27.49
N ASN A 229 -5.53 -5.69 28.22
CA ASN A 229 -5.31 -4.36 27.66
C ASN A 229 -3.82 -3.99 27.55
N GLU A 230 -2.93 -4.72 28.24
CA GLU A 230 -1.48 -4.51 28.21
C GLU A 230 -0.77 -5.45 27.23
N ILE A 231 -1.37 -6.61 26.96
CA ILE A 231 -0.82 -7.62 26.06
C ILE A 231 -1.54 -7.51 24.70
N PRO A 232 -0.80 -7.48 23.57
CA PRO A 232 0.65 -7.61 23.44
C PRO A 232 1.43 -6.34 23.74
N ARG A 233 2.63 -6.49 24.29
CA ARG A 233 3.62 -5.41 24.30
C ARG A 233 4.13 -5.19 22.87
N LEU A 234 3.92 -3.99 22.37
CA LEU A 234 4.36 -3.55 21.04
C LEU A 234 5.60 -2.67 21.15
N ALA A 235 6.49 -2.76 20.17
CA ALA A 235 7.63 -1.85 20.07
C ALA A 235 7.14 -0.41 19.83
N ALA A 236 7.90 0.57 20.33
CA ALA A 236 7.64 1.97 20.06
C ALA A 236 7.72 2.24 18.55
N ARG A 237 6.75 3.00 18.03
CA ARG A 237 6.78 3.40 16.61
C ARG A 237 7.89 4.44 16.41
N PRO A 238 8.77 4.27 15.40
CA PRO A 238 9.75 5.30 15.07
C PRO A 238 9.08 6.63 14.76
N LYS A 239 9.72 7.74 15.13
CA LYS A 239 9.26 9.07 14.72
C LYS A 239 9.33 9.19 13.19
N PRO A 240 8.24 9.58 12.51
CA PRO A 240 8.30 9.81 11.07
C PRO A 240 9.30 10.92 10.73
N THR A 241 10.04 10.74 9.63
CA THR A 241 10.95 11.75 9.09
C THR A 241 10.15 12.77 8.27
N ALA A 242 10.24 14.06 8.60
CA ALA A 242 9.65 15.12 7.78
C ALA A 242 10.50 15.31 6.51
N VAL A 243 9.85 15.40 5.36
CA VAL A 243 10.52 15.60 4.06
C VAL A 243 9.73 16.65 3.29
N ARG A 244 10.44 17.59 2.66
CA ARG A 244 9.86 18.58 1.75
C ARG A 244 10.25 18.24 0.32
N GLU A 245 9.26 18.09 -0.55
CA GLU A 245 9.45 17.72 -1.96
C GLU A 245 8.86 18.80 -2.86
N ALA A 246 9.37 18.89 -4.09
CA ALA A 246 8.71 19.57 -5.18
C ALA A 246 8.18 18.57 -6.21
N ALA A 247 7.01 18.86 -6.79
CA ALA A 247 6.54 18.28 -8.04
C ALA A 247 6.31 19.40 -9.06
N VAL A 248 6.77 19.21 -10.31
CA VAL A 248 6.72 20.26 -11.33
C VAL A 248 5.80 19.88 -12.48
N VAL A 249 4.71 20.62 -12.63
CA VAL A 249 3.76 20.48 -13.74
C VAL A 249 4.24 21.30 -14.92
N VAL A 250 5.05 20.68 -15.79
CA VAL A 250 5.48 21.31 -17.04
C VAL A 250 4.37 21.14 -18.08
N ARG A 251 3.77 22.25 -18.55
CA ARG A 251 2.68 22.23 -19.54
C ARG A 251 3.14 22.67 -20.93
N ARG A 252 2.66 21.99 -21.97
CA ARG A 252 2.87 22.36 -23.38
C ARG A 252 1.73 21.83 -24.25
N ASN A 253 1.00 22.71 -24.94
CA ASN A 253 0.00 22.36 -25.97
C ASN A 253 -1.00 21.29 -25.50
N GLY A 254 -1.64 21.50 -24.34
CA GLY A 254 -2.58 20.52 -23.77
C GLY A 254 -1.96 19.22 -23.22
N CYS A 255 -0.64 19.10 -23.23
CA CYS A 255 0.12 18.00 -22.63
C CYS A 255 0.87 18.42 -21.37
N VAL A 256 1.23 17.43 -20.55
CA VAL A 256 2.13 17.58 -19.41
C VAL A 256 3.31 16.63 -19.50
N LEU A 257 4.46 17.05 -18.98
CA LEU A 257 5.64 16.19 -18.92
C LEU A 257 5.50 15.21 -17.75
N LEU A 258 5.54 13.92 -18.04
CA LEU A 258 5.59 12.87 -17.04
C LEU A 258 6.85 12.03 -17.20
N ARG A 259 7.27 11.45 -16.09
CA ARG A 259 8.31 10.43 -16.03
C ARG A 259 7.82 9.22 -15.27
N GLN A 260 8.31 8.05 -15.66
CA GLN A 260 8.16 6.86 -14.85
C GLN A 260 9.20 6.87 -13.73
N ARG A 261 8.79 6.44 -12.54
CA ARG A 261 9.66 6.29 -11.37
C ARG A 261 10.56 5.08 -11.57
N GLY A 262 11.86 5.28 -11.47
CA GLY A 262 12.88 4.25 -11.68
C GLY A 262 13.04 3.31 -10.48
N ARG A 263 13.96 2.36 -10.61
CA ARG A 263 14.22 1.32 -9.62
C ARG A 263 14.67 1.91 -8.28
N GLY A 264 14.07 1.45 -7.17
CA GLY A 264 14.40 1.90 -5.82
C GLY A 264 13.78 3.24 -5.42
N GLU A 265 13.16 3.99 -6.35
CA GLU A 265 12.41 5.19 -6.03
C GLU A 265 11.05 4.87 -5.36
N ARG A 266 10.54 5.82 -4.56
CA ARG A 266 9.13 5.77 -4.11
C ARG A 266 8.21 5.69 -5.32
N TRP A 267 7.25 4.76 -5.28
CA TRP A 267 6.30 4.48 -6.38
C TRP A 267 6.96 3.97 -7.67
N GLU A 268 8.03 3.19 -7.55
CA GLU A 268 8.69 2.50 -8.68
C GLU A 268 7.70 1.96 -9.71
N ASN A 269 8.01 2.21 -10.99
CA ASN A 269 7.22 1.89 -12.18
C ASN A 269 5.86 2.61 -12.32
N MET A 270 5.47 3.50 -11.40
CA MET A 270 4.34 4.40 -11.62
C MET A 270 4.79 5.64 -12.40
N TRP A 271 3.83 6.29 -13.08
CA TRP A 271 4.05 7.60 -13.66
C TRP A 271 3.91 8.69 -12.58
N ASP A 272 4.70 9.75 -12.70
CA ASP A 272 4.57 10.95 -11.88
C ASP A 272 5.08 12.17 -12.63
N PHE A 273 4.72 13.35 -12.11
CA PHE A 273 5.36 14.60 -12.50
C PHE A 273 6.84 14.57 -12.05
N PRO A 274 7.75 15.28 -12.74
CA PRO A 274 9.12 15.48 -12.24
C PRO A 274 9.09 15.90 -10.78
N ARG A 275 9.72 15.08 -9.93
CA ARG A 275 9.58 15.15 -8.47
C ARG A 275 10.89 14.82 -7.78
N PHE A 276 11.22 15.59 -6.76
CA PHE A 276 12.45 15.45 -5.98
C PHE A 276 12.32 16.15 -4.62
N GLU A 277 13.17 15.75 -3.67
CA GLU A 277 13.33 16.45 -2.39
C GLU A 277 13.97 17.81 -2.63
N LEU A 278 13.50 18.84 -1.91
CA LEU A 278 14.07 20.18 -1.92
C LEU A 278 15.16 20.30 -0.85
N THR A 279 16.27 20.96 -1.19
CA THR A 279 17.39 21.18 -0.25
C THR A 279 17.42 22.60 0.32
N SER A 280 16.63 23.51 -0.22
CA SER A 280 16.53 24.90 0.24
C SER A 280 15.08 25.32 0.46
N GLU A 281 14.88 26.25 1.39
CA GLU A 281 13.60 26.95 1.58
C GLU A 281 13.61 28.38 1.00
N VAL A 282 14.78 28.85 0.56
CA VAL A 282 14.95 30.20 0.00
C VAL A 282 14.35 30.24 -1.41
N PRO A 283 13.38 31.13 -1.70
CA PRO A 283 12.61 31.09 -2.95
C PRO A 283 13.46 31.11 -4.25
N LEU A 284 14.51 31.92 -4.31
CA LEU A 284 15.39 31.99 -5.47
C LEU A 284 16.15 30.66 -5.69
N LEU A 285 16.72 30.10 -4.62
CA LEU A 285 17.43 28.82 -4.66
C LEU A 285 16.49 27.66 -5.03
N VAL A 286 15.23 27.70 -4.58
CA VAL A 286 14.21 26.74 -4.99
C VAL A 286 13.98 26.82 -6.50
N ARG A 287 13.86 28.01 -7.10
CA ARG A 287 13.67 28.14 -8.55
C ARG A 287 14.82 27.52 -9.34
N ASP A 288 16.06 27.78 -8.96
CA ASP A 288 17.24 27.19 -9.62
C ASP A 288 17.27 25.67 -9.45
N GLU A 289 16.93 25.19 -8.25
CA GLU A 289 16.81 23.77 -7.96
C GLU A 289 15.73 23.09 -8.83
N LEU A 290 14.58 23.75 -9.05
CA LEU A 290 13.54 23.26 -9.95
C LEU A 290 14.06 23.08 -11.38
N VAL A 291 14.75 24.10 -11.92
CA VAL A 291 15.31 24.05 -13.28
C VAL A 291 16.34 22.92 -13.40
N ALA A 292 17.29 22.86 -12.46
CA ALA A 292 18.38 21.90 -12.48
C ALA A 292 17.86 20.46 -12.37
N LYS A 293 17.00 20.17 -11.40
CA LYS A 293 16.51 18.82 -11.14
C LYS A 293 15.51 18.33 -12.19
N VAL A 294 14.66 19.20 -12.74
CA VAL A 294 13.79 18.81 -13.87
C VAL A 294 14.63 18.50 -15.11
N ARG A 295 15.64 19.32 -15.43
CA ARG A 295 16.55 19.05 -16.56
C ARG A 295 17.33 17.75 -16.35
N GLN A 296 17.81 17.49 -15.14
CA GLN A 296 18.50 16.24 -14.80
C GLN A 296 17.61 15.01 -15.01
N GLN A 297 16.36 15.06 -14.53
CA GLN A 297 15.43 13.93 -14.59
C GLN A 297 14.82 13.70 -15.99
N THR A 298 14.70 14.74 -16.81
CA THR A 298 13.88 14.68 -18.04
C THR A 298 14.57 15.16 -19.31
N GLY A 299 15.71 15.85 -19.20
CA GLY A 299 16.37 16.54 -20.32
C GLY A 299 15.73 17.87 -20.75
N VAL A 300 14.55 18.21 -20.22
CA VAL A 300 13.83 19.45 -20.55
C VAL A 300 14.26 20.58 -19.61
N THR A 301 14.64 21.72 -20.18
CA THR A 301 14.84 22.97 -19.43
C THR A 301 13.49 23.65 -19.28
N ILE A 302 13.23 24.23 -18.11
CA ILE A 302 11.95 24.86 -17.78
C ILE A 302 12.12 26.31 -17.37
N GLU A 303 11.06 27.07 -17.51
CA GLU A 303 10.82 28.34 -16.84
C GLU A 303 9.83 28.08 -15.69
N PRO A 304 10.28 28.04 -14.42
CA PRO A 304 9.40 27.82 -13.27
C PRO A 304 8.41 28.96 -13.09
N GLY A 305 7.14 28.62 -12.91
CA GLY A 305 6.04 29.53 -12.62
C GLY A 305 5.63 29.52 -11.15
N ALA A 306 4.34 29.79 -10.90
CA ALA A 306 3.79 29.87 -9.56
C ALA A 306 3.65 28.51 -8.86
N LEU A 307 3.66 28.54 -7.53
CA LEU A 307 3.22 27.42 -6.70
C LEU A 307 1.70 27.24 -6.87
N LEU A 308 1.26 26.09 -7.38
CA LEU A 308 -0.14 25.74 -7.53
C LEU A 308 -0.80 25.38 -6.21
N LYS A 309 -0.14 24.49 -5.44
CA LYS A 309 -0.68 23.91 -4.22
C LYS A 309 0.41 23.20 -3.44
N THR A 310 0.24 23.13 -2.12
CA THR A 310 1.01 22.24 -1.25
C THR A 310 0.13 21.07 -0.80
N ILE A 311 0.64 19.85 -0.97
CA ILE A 311 -0.02 18.61 -0.56
C ILE A 311 0.73 18.03 0.63
N LYS A 312 0.03 17.80 1.75
CA LYS A 312 0.58 17.05 2.88
C LYS A 312 0.16 15.59 2.77
N HIS A 313 1.13 14.68 2.74
CA HIS A 313 0.87 13.24 2.62
C HIS A 313 1.81 12.43 3.51
N GLY A 314 1.25 11.47 4.24
CA GLY A 314 2.01 10.54 5.07
C GLY A 314 2.24 9.22 4.33
N VAL A 315 3.49 8.77 4.27
CA VAL A 315 3.86 7.38 4.01
C VAL A 315 4.50 6.81 5.27
N THR A 316 4.61 5.48 5.37
CA THR A 316 4.99 4.75 6.60
C THR A 316 6.11 5.39 7.43
N ARG A 317 7.19 5.80 6.75
CA ARG A 317 8.37 6.43 7.37
C ARG A 317 8.40 7.96 7.25
N PHE A 318 7.68 8.54 6.30
CA PHE A 318 7.86 9.95 5.92
C PHE A 318 6.57 10.75 6.06
N ARG A 319 6.70 11.99 6.54
CA ARG A 319 5.66 13.02 6.43
C ARG A 319 6.10 13.99 5.35
N ILE A 320 5.50 13.82 4.17
CA ILE A 320 5.87 14.56 2.97
C ILE A 320 5.01 15.82 2.88
N THR A 321 5.69 16.96 2.76
CA THR A 321 5.10 18.23 2.30
C THR A 321 5.52 18.42 0.85
N LEU A 322 4.58 18.28 -0.08
CA LEU A 322 4.84 18.33 -1.52
C LEU A 322 4.36 19.66 -2.11
N ASP A 323 5.30 20.50 -2.51
CA ASP A 323 5.05 21.77 -3.17
C ASP A 323 4.92 21.55 -4.69
N CYS A 324 3.76 21.88 -5.25
CA CYS A 324 3.44 21.64 -6.66
C CYS A 324 3.61 22.93 -7.45
N TYR A 325 4.60 23.02 -8.33
CA TYR A 325 4.88 24.21 -9.14
C TYR A 325 4.39 24.02 -10.57
N GLU A 326 3.91 25.10 -11.21
CA GLU A 326 3.80 25.12 -12.67
C GLU A 326 5.14 25.44 -13.31
N ALA A 327 5.32 24.99 -14.55
CA ALA A 327 6.40 25.46 -15.40
C ALA A 327 6.01 25.41 -16.88
N ARG A 328 6.72 26.20 -17.69
CA ARG A 328 6.70 26.10 -19.16
C ARG A 328 8.03 25.51 -19.64
N PRO A 329 8.06 24.77 -20.76
CA PRO A 329 9.33 24.39 -21.37
C PRO A 329 10.04 25.64 -21.90
N ALA A 330 11.32 25.78 -21.59
CA ALA A 330 12.20 26.85 -22.08
C ALA A 330 13.27 26.34 -23.06
N GLY A 331 13.36 25.02 -23.25
CA GLY A 331 14.30 24.40 -24.19
C GLY A 331 14.64 22.96 -23.81
N GLY A 332 15.68 22.42 -24.43
CA GLY A 332 16.10 21.03 -24.23
C GLY A 332 15.24 20.01 -24.99
N ARG A 333 15.68 18.75 -24.98
CA ARG A 333 14.96 17.62 -25.58
C ARG A 333 14.75 16.56 -24.51
N ILE A 334 13.65 15.82 -24.61
CA ILE A 334 13.38 14.72 -23.69
C ILE A 334 14.55 13.73 -23.72
N ARG A 335 15.08 13.43 -22.54
CA ARG A 335 15.99 12.32 -22.30
C ARG A 335 15.18 11.21 -21.64
N SER A 336 14.74 10.26 -22.45
CA SER A 336 14.00 9.08 -22.00
C SER A 336 14.92 7.86 -22.08
N THR A 337 14.86 6.98 -21.08
CA THR A 337 15.56 5.68 -21.10
C THR A 337 14.55 4.56 -20.94
N ALA A 338 14.97 3.30 -21.14
CA ALA A 338 14.11 2.15 -20.88
C ALA A 338 13.73 2.02 -19.39
N GLU A 339 14.62 2.42 -18.48
CA GLU A 339 14.41 2.33 -17.03
C GLU A 339 13.64 3.52 -16.46
N THR A 340 13.77 4.69 -17.09
CA THR A 340 13.06 5.92 -16.72
C THR A 340 12.43 6.55 -17.95
N PRO A 341 11.34 5.97 -18.49
CA PRO A 341 10.60 6.58 -19.58
C PRO A 341 10.12 8.00 -19.24
N VAL A 342 10.27 8.92 -20.18
CA VAL A 342 9.81 10.31 -20.06
C VAL A 342 9.03 10.68 -21.30
N ARG A 343 7.84 11.28 -21.14
CA ARG A 343 7.02 11.69 -22.28
C ARG A 343 6.11 12.87 -21.98
N TRP A 344 5.79 13.62 -23.05
CA TRP A 344 4.63 14.49 -23.05
C TRP A 344 3.37 13.63 -23.08
N THR A 345 2.49 13.84 -22.11
CA THR A 345 1.26 13.08 -21.93
C THR A 345 0.06 14.02 -22.06
N PRO A 346 -0.89 13.77 -22.97
CA PRO A 346 -2.13 14.53 -23.04
C PRO A 346 -2.87 14.52 -21.70
N LEU A 347 -3.46 15.66 -21.30
CA LEU A 347 -4.20 15.76 -20.04
C LEU A 347 -5.32 14.71 -19.92
N ALA A 348 -5.95 14.34 -21.05
CA ALA A 348 -6.98 13.31 -21.12
C ALA A 348 -6.47 11.90 -20.76
N GLU A 349 -5.22 11.58 -21.08
CA GLU A 349 -4.62 10.26 -20.83
C GLU A 349 -4.26 10.03 -19.36
N LEU A 350 -4.11 11.08 -18.56
CA LEU A 350 -3.72 10.96 -17.15
C LEU A 350 -4.59 9.98 -16.37
N ALA A 351 -5.89 9.88 -16.67
CA ALA A 351 -6.82 8.95 -16.02
C ALA A 351 -6.49 7.47 -16.23
N LYS A 352 -5.79 7.14 -17.32
CA LYS A 352 -5.42 5.78 -17.72
C LYS A 352 -4.09 5.33 -17.12
N LEU A 353 -3.22 6.27 -16.70
CA LEU A 353 -1.89 5.94 -16.17
C LEU A 353 -1.93 5.69 -14.67
N PRO A 354 -1.14 4.73 -14.15
CA PRO A 354 -0.95 4.58 -12.71
C PRO A 354 -0.19 5.78 -12.16
N LEU A 355 -0.84 6.58 -11.32
CA LEU A 355 -0.22 7.71 -10.63
C LEU A 355 -0.15 7.45 -9.12
N SER A 356 0.87 7.98 -8.46
CA SER A 356 0.86 8.05 -6.99
C SER A 356 -0.39 8.80 -6.50
N VAL A 357 -0.82 8.60 -5.26
CA VAL A 357 -2.01 9.30 -4.71
C VAL A 357 -1.87 10.82 -4.83
N SER A 358 -0.67 11.35 -4.55
CA SER A 358 -0.37 12.77 -4.71
C SER A 358 -0.27 13.18 -6.19
N GLY A 359 0.31 12.34 -7.06
CA GLY A 359 0.29 12.56 -8.51
C GLY A 359 -1.14 12.63 -9.07
N ARG A 360 -2.05 11.78 -8.60
CA ARG A 360 -3.48 11.80 -8.97
C ARG A 360 -4.16 13.08 -8.49
N GLN A 361 -3.86 13.55 -7.28
CA GLN A 361 -4.36 14.84 -6.78
C GLN A 361 -3.88 16.02 -7.64
N ILE A 362 -2.61 16.02 -8.06
CA ILE A 362 -2.07 17.01 -9.00
C ILE A 362 -2.82 16.92 -10.33
N ALA A 363 -2.93 15.72 -10.92
CA ALA A 363 -3.63 15.49 -12.18
C ALA A 363 -5.08 15.99 -12.17
N ASN A 364 -5.80 15.79 -11.06
CA ASN A 364 -7.16 16.31 -10.90
C ASN A 364 -7.18 17.84 -10.79
N THR A 365 -6.25 18.42 -10.03
CA THR A 365 -6.14 19.89 -9.87
C THR A 365 -5.91 20.57 -11.22
N ILE A 366 -4.96 20.05 -12.02
CA ILE A 366 -4.57 20.68 -13.29
C ILE A 366 -5.60 20.52 -14.42
N ARG A 367 -6.53 19.56 -14.28
CA ARG A 367 -7.69 19.39 -15.16
C ARG A 367 -8.80 20.39 -14.87
N LEU A 368 -9.00 20.76 -13.61
CA LEU A 368 -10.01 21.72 -13.19
C LEU A 368 -9.60 23.17 -13.44
N THR A 369 -8.29 23.44 -13.55
CA THR A 369 -7.73 24.76 -13.86
C THR A 369 -6.99 24.75 -15.20
N PRO A 370 -7.68 24.54 -16.34
CA PRO A 370 -7.04 24.63 -17.66
C PRO A 370 -6.60 26.07 -17.91
N ARG A 371 -5.33 26.27 -18.28
CA ARG A 371 -4.86 27.58 -18.74
C ARG A 371 -5.56 27.91 -20.06
N ARG A 372 -6.11 29.12 -20.17
CA ARG A 372 -6.39 29.74 -21.47
C ARG A 372 -5.05 30.00 -22.17
N GLU A 373 -4.60 29.09 -23.02
CA GLU A 373 -3.48 29.34 -23.93
C GLU A 373 -3.95 30.41 -24.94
N GLY A 374 -3.60 31.70 -24.73
CA GLY A 374 -3.95 32.74 -25.70
C GLY A 374 -3.81 34.24 -25.32
N ALA A 375 -3.62 34.64 -24.07
CA ALA A 375 -3.72 36.06 -23.69
C ALA A 375 -2.40 36.86 -23.56
N MET A 376 -1.25 36.39 -24.06
CA MET A 376 0.02 37.15 -24.00
C MET A 376 0.80 37.20 -25.32
N SER A 377 0.10 37.25 -26.46
CA SER A 377 0.73 37.45 -27.79
C SER A 377 0.24 38.71 -28.52
N LYS A 378 -0.50 39.62 -27.88
CA LYS A 378 -0.98 40.86 -28.52
C LYS A 378 -0.64 42.16 -27.76
N ALA A 379 0.39 42.16 -26.91
CA ALA A 379 0.83 43.36 -26.19
C ALA A 379 2.26 43.82 -26.56
N ARG A 380 2.78 43.40 -27.72
CA ARG A 380 4.06 43.88 -28.26
C ARG A 380 3.94 44.18 -29.75
N GLU A 381 2.92 44.95 -30.13
CA GLU A 381 2.90 45.62 -31.43
C GLU A 381 1.96 46.81 -31.31
N GLY A 382 2.53 47.99 -31.03
CA GLY A 382 1.75 49.21 -30.80
C GLY A 382 2.34 50.14 -29.74
N ALA A 383 3.63 50.46 -29.84
CA ALA A 383 4.20 51.64 -29.20
C ALA A 383 5.17 52.29 -30.18
N ARG A 384 4.61 52.93 -31.22
CA ARG A 384 5.27 54.12 -31.77
C ARG A 384 4.91 55.25 -30.81
N ILE A 385 5.93 55.80 -30.17
CA ILE A 385 5.81 57.01 -29.37
C ILE A 385 6.23 58.14 -30.31
N ASP A 386 5.29 59.02 -30.53
CA ASP A 386 5.42 60.23 -31.32
C ASP A 386 6.10 61.28 -30.44
N ALA A 387 6.94 62.11 -31.04
CA ALA A 387 7.69 63.15 -30.35
C ALA A 387 6.73 64.27 -29.90
N ASN A 388 6.14 64.14 -28.71
CA ASN A 388 5.64 65.22 -27.84
C ASN A 388 5.02 64.59 -26.59
N GLY A 389 5.87 64.25 -25.63
CA GLY A 389 5.45 63.58 -24.40
C GLY A 389 4.47 64.40 -23.57
N GLU A 390 3.20 64.01 -23.58
CA GLU A 390 2.21 64.35 -22.55
C GLU A 390 1.25 63.17 -22.33
N VAL A 391 1.10 62.79 -21.05
CA VAL A 391 0.17 61.75 -20.58
C VAL A 391 -1.13 62.44 -20.18
N GLN A 392 -2.23 62.17 -20.89
CA GLN A 392 -3.56 62.52 -20.40
C GLN A 392 -4.27 61.31 -19.80
N ASN A 393 -4.54 61.45 -18.50
CA ASN A 393 -5.27 60.54 -17.65
C ASN A 393 -6.75 60.95 -17.69
N THR A 394 -7.66 60.10 -18.14
CA THR A 394 -9.10 60.30 -17.88
C THR A 394 -9.78 58.97 -17.53
N ASN A 395 -10.22 58.90 -16.28
CA ASN A 395 -11.25 57.98 -15.78
C ASN A 395 -12.64 58.46 -16.24
N LEU A 396 -13.62 57.55 -16.12
CA LEU A 396 -15.08 57.65 -16.34
C LEU A 396 -15.46 57.22 -17.78
N HIS A 397 -16.24 56.18 -18.04
CA HIS A 397 -17.37 55.58 -17.30
C HIS A 397 -17.51 54.07 -17.49
#